data_AF-A0AAW6D1H6-F1
#
_entry.id   AF-A0AAW6D1H6-F1
#
_cell.length_a   1.000
_cell.length_b   1.000
_cell.length_c   1.000
_cell.angle_alpha   90.00
_cell.angle_beta   90.00
_cell.angle_gamma   90.00
#
_symmetry.space_group_name_H-M   'P 1'
#
loop_
_entity.id
_entity.type
_entity.pdbx_description
1 polymer ?
#
loop_
_entity_poly.entity_id
_entity_poly.type
_entity_poly.pdbx_seq_one_letter_code
_entity_poly.pdbx_strand_id
1 'polypeptide(L)'
;MDIREKLTAELTDAKLGKYENVVKPYVLDEICIFAKQNSEFAQAIEQSDKSFADCLKASVAGAKEHISDLDCYKRAVAFYFPGADIKCTMTLDLGDNGFSNETSTDADSGKLQLDLDSLLDF
;
A
#
# COMPACT_ATOMS: atom_id res chain seq x y z
N MET A 1 -10.30 -8.21 -20.21
CA MET A 1 -9.55 -9.34 -19.64
C MET A 1 -9.52 -9.10 -18.15
N ASP A 2 -9.80 -10.09 -17.31
CA ASP A 2 -9.72 -9.86 -15.87
C ASP A 2 -8.25 -9.60 -15.48
N ILE A 3 -8.00 -8.66 -14.56
CA ILE A 3 -6.62 -8.28 -14.17
C ILE A 3 -5.85 -9.49 -13.63
N ARG A 4 -6.51 -10.39 -12.89
CA ARG A 4 -5.86 -11.63 -12.44
C ARG A 4 -5.45 -12.48 -13.63
N GLU A 5 -6.34 -12.67 -14.60
CA GLU A 5 -6.02 -13.43 -15.82
C GLU A 5 -4.80 -12.84 -16.53
N LYS A 6 -4.77 -11.50 -16.72
CA LYS A 6 -3.64 -10.79 -17.32
C LYS A 6 -2.33 -11.10 -16.58
N LEU A 7 -2.30 -10.81 -15.28
CA LEU A 7 -1.09 -10.95 -14.46
C LEU A 7 -0.63 -12.42 -14.35
N THR A 8 -1.56 -13.38 -14.29
CA THR A 8 -1.20 -14.81 -14.27
C THR A 8 -0.66 -15.30 -15.61
N ALA A 9 -1.21 -14.83 -16.73
CA ALA A 9 -0.72 -15.20 -18.06
C ALA A 9 0.72 -14.72 -18.28
N GLU A 10 1.06 -13.52 -17.79
CA GLU A 10 2.41 -12.94 -17.82
C GLU A 10 3.47 -13.77 -17.06
N LEU A 11 3.05 -14.67 -16.18
CA LEU A 11 3.97 -15.48 -15.36
C LEU A 11 4.30 -16.85 -15.94
N THR A 12 3.65 -17.27 -17.03
CA THR A 12 3.72 -18.66 -17.54
C THR A 12 5.17 -19.12 -17.82
N ASP A 13 6.03 -18.22 -18.31
CA ASP A 13 7.45 -18.51 -18.60
C ASP A 13 8.43 -17.70 -17.72
N ALA A 14 7.92 -17.02 -16.70
CA ALA A 14 8.72 -16.14 -15.87
C ALA A 14 9.60 -16.92 -14.88
N LYS A 15 10.91 -16.68 -14.92
CA LYS A 15 11.85 -17.16 -13.90
C LYS A 15 11.82 -16.23 -12.69
N LEU A 16 11.18 -16.69 -11.63
CA LEU A 16 11.12 -16.01 -10.34
C LEU A 16 12.15 -16.57 -9.35
N GLY A 17 12.74 -15.71 -8.54
CA GLY A 17 13.61 -16.11 -7.45
C GLY A 17 12.83 -16.57 -6.21
N LYS A 18 13.56 -16.80 -5.12
CA LYS A 18 12.98 -17.31 -3.87
C LYS A 18 11.95 -16.32 -3.30
N TYR A 19 12.30 -15.05 -3.19
CA TYR A 19 11.46 -14.04 -2.54
C TYR A 19 10.21 -13.73 -3.36
N GLU A 20 10.36 -13.61 -4.68
CA GLU A 20 9.26 -13.37 -5.61
C GLU A 20 8.23 -14.50 -5.53
N ASN A 21 8.68 -15.77 -5.47
CA ASN A 21 7.76 -16.89 -5.33
C ASN A 21 7.00 -16.90 -4.00
N VAL A 22 7.62 -16.43 -2.92
CA VAL A 22 6.97 -16.32 -1.60
C VAL A 22 5.87 -15.27 -1.63
N VAL A 23 6.15 -14.07 -2.17
CA VAL A 23 5.19 -12.96 -2.13
C VAL A 23 4.15 -13.00 -3.25
N LYS A 24 4.42 -13.72 -4.34
CA LYS A 24 3.58 -13.79 -5.55
C LYS A 24 2.07 -13.89 -5.29
N PRO A 25 1.55 -14.89 -4.54
CA PRO A 25 0.11 -15.02 -4.37
C PRO A 25 -0.48 -13.81 -3.63
N TYR A 26 0.22 -13.30 -2.62
CA TYR A 26 -0.23 -12.17 -1.80
C TYR A 26 -0.22 -10.85 -2.59
N VAL A 27 0.85 -10.59 -3.35
CA VAL A 27 0.96 -9.39 -4.20
C VAL A 27 -0.07 -9.42 -5.33
N LEU A 28 -0.34 -10.59 -5.91
CA LEU A 28 -1.38 -10.75 -6.93
C LEU A 28 -2.77 -10.43 -6.35
N ASP A 29 -3.09 -11.01 -5.20
CA ASP A 29 -4.38 -10.81 -4.54
C ASP A 29 -4.59 -9.34 -4.17
N GLU A 30 -3.59 -8.70 -3.57
CA GLU A 30 -3.67 -7.30 -3.15
C GLU A 30 -3.77 -6.34 -4.35
N ILE A 31 -3.00 -6.56 -5.42
CA ILE A 31 -3.15 -5.77 -6.65
C ILE A 31 -4.56 -5.88 -7.23
N CYS A 32 -5.14 -7.08 -7.22
CA CYS A 32 -6.51 -7.28 -7.69
C CYS A 32 -7.53 -6.54 -6.81
N ILE A 33 -7.30 -6.47 -5.49
CA ILE A 33 -8.12 -5.70 -4.56
C ILE A 33 -8.01 -4.20 -4.87
N PHE A 34 -6.80 -3.66 -4.99
CA PHE A 34 -6.60 -2.24 -5.30
C PHE A 34 -7.14 -1.84 -6.66
N ALA A 35 -7.01 -2.70 -7.68
CA ALA A 35 -7.58 -2.44 -8.99
C ALA A 35 -9.13 -2.40 -8.96
N LYS A 36 -9.77 -3.15 -8.06
CA LYS A 36 -11.22 -3.05 -7.83
C LYS A 36 -11.59 -1.79 -7.06
N GLN A 37 -10.71 -1.28 -6.19
CA GLN A 37 -10.93 -0.06 -5.41
C GLN A 37 -10.74 1.21 -6.25
N ASN A 38 -9.83 1.19 -7.23
CA ASN A 38 -9.47 2.36 -8.02
C ASN A 38 -9.34 2.01 -9.52
N SER A 39 -10.23 2.58 -10.34
CA SER A 39 -10.26 2.33 -11.79
C SER A 39 -9.07 2.91 -12.55
N GLU A 40 -8.44 3.99 -12.07
CA GLU A 40 -7.23 4.54 -12.69
C GLU A 40 -6.04 3.60 -12.48
N PHE A 41 -5.94 2.99 -11.29
CA PHE A 41 -4.93 1.98 -11.02
C PHE A 41 -5.15 0.71 -11.86
N ALA A 42 -6.40 0.24 -11.98
CA ALA A 42 -6.77 -0.85 -12.88
C ALA A 42 -6.31 -0.57 -14.32
N GLN A 43 -6.63 0.63 -14.83
CA GLN A 43 -6.24 1.06 -16.16
C GLN A 43 -4.71 1.13 -16.32
N ALA A 44 -3.99 1.62 -15.31
CA ALA A 44 -2.53 1.67 -15.32
C ALA A 44 -1.92 0.26 -15.46
N ILE A 45 -2.49 -0.75 -14.81
CA ILE A 45 -2.06 -2.15 -14.97
C ILE A 45 -2.41 -2.65 -16.38
N GLU A 46 -3.63 -2.42 -16.86
CA GLU A 46 -4.08 -2.91 -18.17
C GLU A 46 -3.28 -2.34 -19.34
N GLN A 47 -2.91 -1.05 -19.26
CA GLN A 47 -2.18 -0.34 -20.31
C GLN A 47 -0.66 -0.41 -20.16
N SER A 48 -0.17 -0.92 -19.01
CA SER A 48 1.25 -1.12 -18.78
C SER A 48 1.85 -2.16 -19.73
N ASP A 49 3.02 -1.83 -20.26
CA ASP A 49 3.94 -2.71 -21.00
C ASP A 49 4.85 -3.53 -20.06
N LYS A 50 4.85 -3.20 -18.76
CA LYS A 50 5.63 -3.89 -17.73
C LYS A 50 5.01 -5.22 -17.33
N SER A 51 5.86 -6.21 -17.08
CA SER A 51 5.44 -7.56 -16.67
C SER A 51 5.17 -7.66 -15.16
N PHE A 52 4.27 -8.56 -14.78
CA PHE A 52 4.04 -8.90 -13.38
C PHE A 52 5.26 -9.54 -12.71
N ALA A 53 6.08 -10.27 -13.47
CA ALA A 53 7.33 -10.81 -12.95
C ALA A 53 8.30 -9.71 -12.49
N ASP A 54 8.38 -8.60 -13.23
CA ASP A 54 9.21 -7.45 -12.85
C ASP A 54 8.59 -6.64 -11.71
N CYS A 55 7.25 -6.58 -11.63
CA CYS A 55 6.56 -6.06 -10.45
C CYS A 55 6.96 -6.83 -9.18
N LEU A 56 6.96 -8.17 -9.24
CA LEU A 56 7.35 -9.01 -8.10
C LEU A 56 8.80 -8.78 -7.68
N LYS A 57 9.72 -8.67 -8.65
CA LYS A 57 11.14 -8.33 -8.37
C LYS A 57 11.26 -6.96 -7.72
N ALA A 58 10.53 -5.97 -8.22
CA ALA A 58 10.51 -4.62 -7.65
C ALA A 58 9.93 -4.61 -6.23
N SER A 59 8.90 -5.42 -5.98
CA SER A 59 8.24 -5.54 -4.68
C SER A 59 9.20 -6.03 -3.60
N VAL A 60 10.07 -7.00 -3.93
CA VAL A 60 11.06 -7.56 -3.01
C VAL A 60 12.46 -6.94 -3.14
N ALA A 61 12.62 -5.89 -3.96
CA ALA A 61 13.93 -5.32 -4.26
C ALA A 61 14.65 -4.84 -2.99
N GLY A 62 15.88 -5.27 -2.78
CA GLY A 62 16.66 -4.92 -1.58
C GLY A 62 16.20 -5.60 -0.29
N ALA A 63 15.19 -6.50 -0.33
CA ALA A 63 14.89 -7.37 0.79
C ALA A 63 16.09 -8.29 1.05
N LYS A 64 16.47 -8.42 2.32
CA LYS A 64 17.51 -9.37 2.76
C LYS A 64 16.85 -10.62 3.30
N GLU A 65 16.57 -10.65 4.58
CA GLU A 65 15.91 -11.80 5.23
C GLU A 65 14.39 -11.61 5.36
N HIS A 66 13.94 -10.36 5.43
CA HIS A 66 12.54 -10.00 5.63
C HIS A 66 12.19 -8.71 4.89
N ILE A 67 10.89 -8.52 4.65
CA ILE A 67 10.25 -7.29 4.18
C ILE A 67 8.88 -7.21 4.85
N SER A 68 8.43 -6.00 5.19
CA SER A 68 7.06 -5.82 5.67
C SER A 68 6.07 -5.98 4.51
N ASP A 69 4.88 -6.51 4.79
CA ASP A 69 3.82 -6.62 3.78
C ASP A 69 3.50 -5.24 3.18
N LEU A 70 3.43 -4.21 4.03
CA LEU A 70 3.14 -2.84 3.60
C LEU A 70 4.19 -2.30 2.63
N ASP A 71 5.49 -2.48 2.90
CA ASP A 71 6.55 -2.04 1.99
C ASP A 71 6.53 -2.82 0.67
N CYS A 72 6.27 -4.13 0.74
CA CYS A 72 6.13 -4.99 -0.42
C CYS A 72 5.00 -4.48 -1.34
N TYR A 73 3.82 -4.23 -0.77
CA TYR A 73 2.66 -3.76 -1.53
C TYR A 73 2.84 -2.32 -2.03
N LYS A 74 3.43 -1.42 -1.24
CA LYS A 74 3.71 -0.04 -1.68
C LYS A 74 4.59 -0.02 -2.93
N ARG A 75 5.60 -0.88 -2.96
CA ARG A 75 6.48 -1.03 -4.14
C ARG A 75 5.73 -1.64 -5.32
N ALA A 76 4.87 -2.61 -5.08
CA ALA A 76 4.04 -3.23 -6.12
C ALA A 76 3.10 -2.22 -6.79
N VAL A 77 2.41 -1.37 -6.02
CA VAL A 77 1.51 -0.35 -6.59
C VAL A 77 2.28 0.77 -7.28
N ALA A 78 3.39 1.22 -6.69
CA ALA A 78 4.26 2.24 -7.29
C ALA A 78 4.90 1.78 -8.60
N PHE A 79 5.07 0.46 -8.80
CA PHE A 79 5.59 -0.10 -10.04
C PHE A 79 4.67 0.18 -11.23
N TYR A 80 3.35 0.07 -11.06
CA TYR A 80 2.38 0.34 -12.12
C TYR A 80 2.02 1.82 -12.22
N PHE A 81 1.89 2.51 -11.08
CA PHE A 81 1.51 3.92 -11.04
C PHE A 81 2.53 4.71 -10.20
N PRO A 82 3.50 5.40 -10.83
CA PRO A 82 4.47 6.21 -10.11
C PRO A 82 3.78 7.26 -9.23
N GLY A 83 4.07 7.24 -7.93
CA GLY A 83 3.44 8.11 -6.94
C GLY A 83 2.21 7.51 -6.23
N ALA A 84 1.78 6.30 -6.61
CA ALA A 84 0.79 5.57 -5.81
C ALA A 84 1.36 5.21 -4.44
N ASP A 85 0.51 5.26 -3.43
CA ASP A 85 0.82 4.88 -2.05
C ASP A 85 -0.37 4.17 -1.41
N ILE A 86 -0.10 3.43 -0.33
CA ILE A 86 -1.09 2.68 0.42
C ILE A 86 -1.28 3.35 1.78
N LYS A 87 -2.54 3.70 2.08
CA LYS A 87 -2.97 4.09 3.42
C LYS A 87 -3.46 2.85 4.16
N CYS A 88 -2.85 2.55 5.29
CA CYS A 88 -3.23 1.47 6.17
C CYS A 88 -3.52 2.03 7.56
N THR A 89 -4.64 1.60 8.16
CA THR A 89 -5.02 1.91 9.53
C THR A 89 -4.93 0.62 10.34
N MET A 90 -4.11 0.61 11.38
CA MET A 90 -3.94 -0.54 12.27
C MET A 90 -4.26 -0.10 13.68
N THR A 91 -5.19 -0.80 14.33
CA THR A 91 -5.68 -0.48 15.68
C THR A 91 -5.51 -1.70 16.58
N LEU A 92 -4.94 -1.50 17.77
CA LEU A 92 -4.78 -2.53 18.78
C LEU A 92 -6.07 -2.60 19.62
N ASP A 93 -6.68 -3.79 19.72
CA ASP A 93 -7.81 -4.06 20.60
C ASP A 93 -7.39 -5.07 21.68
N LEU A 94 -7.56 -4.69 22.94
CA LEU A 94 -7.21 -5.52 24.11
C LEU A 94 -8.42 -6.23 24.73
N GLY A 95 -9.61 -6.09 24.13
CA GLY A 95 -10.82 -6.82 24.51
C GLY A 95 -11.47 -6.36 25.82
N ASP A 96 -11.01 -5.26 26.42
CA ASP A 96 -11.54 -4.66 27.66
C ASP A 96 -12.37 -3.39 27.42
N ASN A 97 -12.81 -3.16 26.17
CA ASN A 97 -13.36 -1.89 25.66
C ASN A 97 -12.31 -0.77 25.52
N GLY A 98 -11.02 -1.11 25.42
CA GLY A 98 -9.89 -0.20 25.17
C GLY A 98 -9.88 0.50 23.80
N PHE A 99 -11.02 1.03 23.36
CA PHE A 99 -11.02 2.29 22.62
C PHE A 99 -11.26 3.38 23.67
N SER A 100 -10.19 3.99 24.20
CA SER A 100 -10.38 5.35 24.72
C SER A 100 -10.88 6.17 23.54
N ASN A 101 -12.18 6.48 23.56
CA ASN A 101 -12.94 7.01 22.43
C ASN A 101 -12.65 8.50 22.22
N GLU A 102 -11.37 8.83 22.08
CA GLU A 102 -10.88 10.11 21.60
C GLU A 102 -10.12 9.83 20.31
N THR A 103 -10.85 9.32 19.31
CA THR A 103 -10.44 9.57 17.93
C THR A 103 -10.31 11.07 17.82
N SER A 104 -9.08 11.55 17.65
CA SER A 104 -8.78 12.89 17.17
C SER A 104 -9.60 13.10 15.91
N THR A 105 -10.78 13.68 16.09
CA THR A 105 -11.60 14.22 15.02
C THR A 105 -10.75 15.22 14.27
N ASP A 106 -11.00 15.36 12.97
CA ASP A 106 -10.39 16.34 12.07
C ASP A 106 -10.70 17.79 12.50
N ALA A 107 -10.18 18.19 13.66
CA ALA A 107 -10.16 19.52 14.24
C ALA A 107 -8.77 19.89 14.77
N ASP A 108 -7.79 18.98 14.76
CA ASP A 108 -6.38 19.33 14.94
C ASP A 108 -5.76 19.70 13.59
N SER A 109 -6.34 20.70 12.92
CA SER A 109 -5.45 21.60 12.18
C SER A 109 -4.57 22.22 13.25
N GLY A 110 -3.31 21.81 13.34
CA GLY A 110 -2.31 22.30 14.31
C GLY A 110 -2.05 23.81 14.23
N LYS A 111 -3.09 24.62 14.38
CA LYS A 111 -3.06 26.03 14.69
C LYS A 111 -3.12 26.09 16.21
N LEU A 112 -1.93 26.17 16.80
CA LEU A 112 -1.77 26.91 18.04
C LEU A 112 -2.35 28.30 17.82
N GLN A 113 -3.61 28.49 18.20
CA GLN A 113 -4.23 29.80 18.19
C GLN A 113 -3.73 30.50 19.45
N LEU A 114 -2.56 31.12 19.33
CA LEU A 114 -1.99 32.02 20.34
C LEU A 114 -2.93 33.22 20.45
N ASP A 115 -3.66 33.31 21.55
CA ASP A 115 -4.36 34.52 21.94
C ASP A 115 -3.34 35.52 22.50
N LEU A 116 -3.23 36.68 21.85
CA LEU A 116 -2.32 37.75 22.27
C LEU A 116 -2.69 38.34 23.64
N ASP A 117 -3.91 38.11 24.11
CA ASP A 117 -4.36 38.54 25.43
C ASP A 117 -3.67 37.74 26.56
N SER A 118 -3.27 36.48 26.30
CA SER A 118 -2.53 35.65 27.26
C SER A 118 -1.06 36.07 27.47
N LEU A 119 -0.53 36.96 26.62
CA LEU A 119 0.86 37.43 26.65
C LEU A 119 1.05 38.76 27.39
N LEU A 120 -0.04 39.37 27.88
CA LEU A 120 -0.03 40.69 28.50
C LEU A 120 -0.16 40.67 30.02
N ASP A 121 -0.28 39.50 30.65
CA ASP A 121 -0.22 39.37 32.11
C ASP A 121 1.24 39.31 32.60
N PHE A 122 1.90 40.47 32.64
CA PHE A 122 3.17 40.72 33.34
C PHE A 122 3.00 41.70 34.51
#